data_AF-A0A2V9IU66-F1
#
_entry.id   AF-A0A2V9IU66-F1
#
_cell.length_a   1.000
_cell.length_b   1.000
_cell.length_c   1.000
_cell.angle_alpha   90.00
_cell.angle_beta   90.00
_cell.angle_gamma   90.00
#
_symmetry.space_group_name_H-M   'P 1'
#
loop_
_entity.id
_entity.type
_entity.pdbx_description
1 polymer ?
#
loop_
_entity_poly.entity_id
_entity_poly.type
_entity_poly.pdbx_seq_one_letter_code
_entity_poly.pdbx_strand_id
1 'polypeptide(L)'
;MTPFDNAVEAKQFFISRIVAEAVRENAPLSDLEKRTLYFTETGSDAKQEYLDDVAQFEDQYDDWEYEEKVTSLLKKAHEYDSEHPEELGVEDANQIYKSAYEILSKEDHYILVMIDEALGAKLRKKLLGIF
;
A
#
# COMPACT_ATOMS: atom_id res chain seq x y z
N MET A 1 -2.76 -16.70 -13.66
CA MET A 1 -1.89 -15.52 -13.82
C MET A 1 -2.15 -14.64 -12.62
N THR A 2 -1.12 -14.25 -11.86
CA THR A 2 -1.29 -13.18 -10.88
C THR A 2 -1.50 -11.87 -11.65
N PRO A 3 -2.39 -10.97 -11.21
CA PRO A 3 -2.62 -9.69 -11.91
C PRO A 3 -1.42 -8.72 -11.83
N PHE A 4 -0.38 -9.09 -11.09
CA PHE A 4 0.88 -8.34 -10.98
C PHE A 4 2.04 -9.25 -11.36
N ASP A 5 2.99 -8.71 -12.12
CA ASP A 5 4.18 -9.43 -12.59
C ASP A 5 5.36 -9.29 -11.62
N ASN A 6 5.37 -8.24 -10.79
CA ASN A 6 6.49 -7.90 -9.89
C ASN A 6 6.06 -7.02 -8.70
N ALA A 7 6.99 -6.80 -7.76
CA ALA A 7 6.75 -6.00 -6.56
C ALA A 7 6.43 -4.52 -6.87
N VAL A 8 6.98 -3.96 -7.95
CA VAL A 8 6.73 -2.56 -8.34
C VAL A 8 5.27 -2.36 -8.74
N GLU A 9 4.71 -3.27 -9.54
CA GLU A 9 3.29 -3.23 -9.91
C GLU A 9 2.37 -3.42 -8.70
N ALA A 10 2.71 -4.37 -7.81
CA ALA A 10 1.98 -4.58 -6.58
C ALA A 10 2.03 -3.36 -5.64
N LYS A 11 3.18 -2.71 -5.50
CA LYS A 11 3.35 -1.45 -4.76
C LYS A 11 2.49 -0.36 -5.37
N GLN A 12 2.56 -0.19 -6.69
CA GLN A 12 1.81 0.83 -7.41
C GLN A 12 0.30 0.64 -7.25
N PHE A 13 -0.18 -0.60 -7.19
CA PHE A 13 -1.56 -0.89 -6.85
C PHE A 13 -1.96 -0.29 -5.51
N PHE A 14 -1.26 -0.61 -4.41
CA PHE A 14 -1.57 -0.08 -3.09
C PHE A 14 -1.49 1.44 -3.03
N ILE A 15 -0.43 2.04 -3.59
CA ILE A 15 -0.28 3.50 -3.65
C ILE A 15 -1.46 4.14 -4.38
N SER A 16 -1.89 3.56 -5.51
CA SER A 16 -3.03 4.09 -6.26
C SER A 16 -4.34 4.05 -5.46
N ARG A 17 -4.52 3.05 -4.59
CA ARG A 17 -5.71 2.91 -3.73
C ARG A 17 -5.72 3.95 -2.63
N ILE A 18 -4.59 4.13 -1.95
CA ILE A 18 -4.40 5.16 -0.92
C ILE A 18 -4.66 6.55 -1.51
N VAL A 19 -4.07 6.85 -2.68
CA VAL A 19 -4.25 8.16 -3.33
C VAL A 19 -5.70 8.37 -3.78
N ALA A 20 -6.35 7.34 -4.34
CA ALA A 20 -7.75 7.45 -4.74
C ALA A 20 -8.66 7.72 -3.53
N GLU A 21 -8.41 7.07 -2.38
CA GLU A 21 -9.17 7.32 -1.15
C GLU A 21 -8.92 8.71 -0.56
N ALA A 22 -7.66 9.16 -0.55
CA ALA A 22 -7.32 10.51 -0.11
C ALA A 22 -8.08 11.58 -0.90
N VAL A 23 -8.26 11.36 -2.21
CA VAL A 23 -9.05 12.26 -3.07
C VAL A 23 -10.54 12.21 -2.72
N ARG A 24 -11.12 11.03 -2.48
CA ARG A 24 -12.53 10.86 -2.10
C ARG A 24 -12.85 11.49 -0.74
N GLU A 25 -11.90 11.47 0.18
CA GLU A 25 -12.00 12.14 1.49
C GLU A 25 -11.76 13.66 1.43
N ASN A 26 -11.44 14.22 0.25
CA ASN A 26 -11.01 15.62 0.11
C ASN A 26 -9.78 15.97 0.96
N ALA A 27 -8.91 14.99 1.21
CA ALA A 27 -7.68 15.13 1.98
C ALA A 27 -6.48 14.57 1.18
N PRO A 28 -6.17 15.13 0.00
CA PRO A 28 -5.12 14.59 -0.87
C PRO A 28 -3.76 14.58 -0.16
N LEU A 29 -3.00 13.51 -0.37
CA LEU A 29 -1.60 13.46 0.04
C LEU A 29 -0.79 14.54 -0.68
N SER A 30 0.14 15.15 0.05
CA SER A 30 1.18 15.98 -0.53
C SER A 30 2.07 15.17 -1.46
N ASP A 31 2.82 15.83 -2.34
CA ASP A 31 3.71 15.10 -3.25
C ASP A 31 4.86 14.43 -2.50
N LEU A 32 5.31 14.99 -1.37
CA LEU A 32 6.32 14.37 -0.53
C LEU A 32 5.75 13.10 0.15
N GLU A 33 4.57 13.19 0.76
CA GLU A 33 3.87 12.03 1.34
C GLU A 33 3.72 10.89 0.32
N LYS A 34 3.28 11.20 -0.92
CA LYS A 34 3.18 10.17 -1.98
C LYS A 34 4.54 9.53 -2.31
N ARG A 35 5.61 10.32 -2.37
CA ARG A 35 6.95 9.81 -2.71
C ARG A 35 7.51 8.94 -1.58
N THR A 36 7.24 9.28 -0.32
CA THR A 36 7.62 8.46 0.84
C THR A 36 7.05 7.04 0.76
N LEU A 37 5.84 6.85 0.20
CA LEU A 37 5.27 5.51 -0.01
C LEU A 37 6.08 4.60 -0.96
N TYR A 38 6.96 5.17 -1.79
CA TYR A 38 7.82 4.39 -2.69
C TYR A 38 9.07 3.85 -2.01
N PHE A 39 9.39 4.32 -0.79
CA PHE A 39 10.62 3.98 -0.11
C PHE A 39 10.77 2.47 0.12
N THR A 40 11.98 2.01 -0.15
CA THR A 40 12.44 0.64 0.05
C THR A 40 13.95 0.67 0.23
N GLU A 41 14.46 -0.06 1.22
CA GLU A 41 15.90 -0.14 1.47
C GLU A 41 16.58 -1.12 0.50
N THR A 42 15.93 -2.26 0.23
CA THR A 42 16.52 -3.36 -0.57
C THR A 42 15.61 -3.91 -1.67
N GLY A 43 14.50 -3.24 -1.98
CA GLY A 43 13.56 -3.64 -3.02
C GLY A 43 14.17 -3.56 -4.41
N SER A 44 13.54 -4.24 -5.37
CA SER A 44 14.00 -4.30 -6.76
C SER A 44 14.03 -2.92 -7.45
N ASP A 45 13.30 -1.94 -6.93
CA ASP A 45 13.26 -0.56 -7.39
C ASP A 45 13.92 0.44 -6.45
N ALA A 46 14.76 0.00 -5.50
CA ALA A 46 15.50 0.87 -4.60
C ALA A 46 16.35 1.91 -5.37
N LYS A 47 16.25 3.18 -4.94
CA LYS A 47 16.92 4.34 -5.56
C LYS A 47 17.34 5.33 -4.48
N GLN A 48 18.44 6.05 -4.75
CA GLN A 48 18.96 7.09 -3.85
C GLN A 48 17.93 8.20 -3.58
N GLU A 49 17.12 8.56 -4.59
CA GLU A 49 16.08 9.59 -4.47
C GLU A 49 15.08 9.29 -3.34
N TYR A 50 14.78 8.02 -3.07
CA TYR A 50 13.88 7.67 -1.97
C TYR A 50 14.48 7.94 -0.59
N LEU A 51 15.80 7.82 -0.44
CA LEU A 51 16.49 8.17 0.80
C LEU A 51 16.45 9.69 1.04
N ASP A 52 16.61 10.47 -0.03
CA ASP A 52 16.55 11.93 0.05
C ASP A 52 15.13 12.40 0.40
N ASP A 53 14.10 11.76 -0.17
CA ASP A 53 12.69 12.02 0.16
C ASP A 53 12.36 11.64 1.62
N VAL A 54 12.82 10.49 2.12
CA VAL A 54 12.61 10.11 3.54
C VAL A 54 13.31 11.08 4.49
N ALA A 55 14.56 11.45 4.21
CA ALA A 55 15.27 12.44 5.03
C ALA A 55 14.57 13.81 5.04
N GLN A 56 14.00 14.22 3.90
CA GLN A 56 13.19 15.44 3.82
C GLN A 56 11.86 15.30 4.59
N PHE A 57 11.28 14.10 4.59
CA PHE A 57 10.03 13.79 5.27
C PHE A 57 10.17 13.84 6.79
N GLU A 58 11.21 13.19 7.34
CA GLU A 58 11.50 13.13 8.78
C GLU A 58 11.73 14.52 9.42
N ASP A 59 12.15 15.53 8.65
CA ASP A 59 12.31 16.92 9.13
C ASP A 59 10.96 17.66 9.28
N GLN A 60 9.94 17.23 8.55
CA GLN A 60 8.69 17.98 8.35
C GLN A 60 7.45 17.29 8.92
N TYR A 61 7.49 15.97 9.09
CA TYR A 61 6.34 15.15 9.44
C TYR A 61 6.63 14.26 10.64
N ASP A 62 5.58 13.96 11.40
CA ASP A 62 5.61 12.90 12.40
C ASP A 62 5.25 11.57 11.72
N ASP A 63 6.15 10.59 11.84
CA ASP A 63 5.99 9.29 11.20
C ASP A 63 4.71 8.58 11.66
N TRP A 64 4.34 8.71 12.93
CA TRP A 64 3.17 8.04 13.48
C TRP A 64 1.87 8.66 12.96
N GLU A 65 1.76 9.98 12.94
CA GLU A 65 0.58 10.67 12.37
C GLU A 65 0.40 10.33 10.89
N TYR A 66 1.50 10.23 10.15
CA TYR A 66 1.49 9.86 8.74
C TYR A 66 1.12 8.39 8.50
N GLU A 67 1.72 7.47 9.24
CA GLU A 67 1.41 6.04 9.16
C GLU A 67 -0.05 5.77 9.53
N GLU A 68 -0.57 6.43 10.58
CA GLU A 68 -1.98 6.35 10.96
C GLU A 68 -2.89 6.85 9.83
N LYS A 69 -2.55 8.00 9.24
CA LYS A 69 -3.28 8.56 8.09
C LYS A 69 -3.31 7.58 6.91
N VAL A 70 -2.16 7.05 6.49
CA VAL A 70 -2.06 6.10 5.36
C VAL A 70 -2.80 4.79 5.67
N THR A 71 -2.68 4.28 6.89
CA THR A 71 -3.38 3.08 7.37
C THR A 71 -4.89 3.27 7.32
N SER A 72 -5.39 4.42 7.77
CA SER A 72 -6.81 4.77 7.73
C SER A 72 -7.34 4.85 6.29
N LEU A 73 -6.60 5.53 5.40
CA LEU A 73 -6.93 5.61 3.98
C LEU A 73 -6.96 4.22 3.32
N LEU A 74 -5.98 3.36 3.61
CA LEU A 74 -5.93 2.02 3.02
C LEU A 74 -7.08 1.12 3.50
N LYS A 75 -7.49 1.22 4.77
CA LYS A 75 -8.66 0.50 5.29
C LYS A 75 -9.92 0.88 4.52
N LYS A 76 -10.17 2.18 4.35
CA LYS A 76 -11.35 2.71 3.65
C LYS A 76 -11.32 2.42 2.16
N ALA A 77 -10.14 2.51 1.52
CA ALA A 77 -9.99 2.15 0.12
C ALA A 77 -10.35 0.67 -0.11
N HIS A 78 -9.89 -0.22 0.77
CA HIS A 78 -10.25 -1.64 0.72
C HIS A 78 -11.75 -1.87 0.95
N GLU A 79 -12.37 -1.18 1.91
CA GLU A 79 -13.82 -1.26 2.16
C GLU A 79 -14.61 -0.83 0.93
N TYR A 80 -14.28 0.35 0.37
CA TYR A 80 -14.89 0.85 -0.85
C TYR A 80 -14.73 -0.12 -2.03
N ASP A 81 -13.51 -0.58 -2.30
CA ASP A 81 -13.23 -1.51 -3.39
C ASP A 81 -13.93 -2.87 -3.20
N SER A 82 -14.16 -3.29 -1.95
CA SER A 82 -14.91 -4.53 -1.64
C SER A 82 -16.41 -4.39 -1.91
N GLU A 83 -16.95 -3.18 -1.76
CA GLU A 83 -18.35 -2.85 -2.08
C GLU A 83 -18.55 -2.56 -3.57
N HIS A 84 -17.47 -2.14 -4.26
CA HIS A 84 -17.46 -1.71 -5.66
C HIS A 84 -16.36 -2.42 -6.50
N PRO A 85 -16.30 -3.76 -6.52
CA PRO A 85 -15.23 -4.48 -7.21
C PRO A 85 -15.20 -4.23 -8.73
N GLU A 86 -16.33 -3.81 -9.32
CA GLU A 86 -16.44 -3.41 -10.72
C GLU A 86 -15.57 -2.19 -11.07
N GLU A 87 -15.30 -1.27 -10.13
CA GLU A 87 -14.43 -0.12 -10.37
C GLU A 87 -12.96 -0.52 -10.51
N LEU A 88 -12.58 -1.66 -9.91
CA LEU A 88 -11.29 -2.30 -10.12
C LEU A 88 -11.27 -3.19 -11.36
N GLY A 89 -12.42 -3.41 -12.02
CA GLY A 89 -12.56 -4.33 -13.15
C GLY A 89 -12.39 -5.79 -12.76
N VAL A 90 -12.71 -6.16 -11.51
CA VAL A 90 -12.54 -7.53 -10.99
C VAL A 90 -13.82 -8.03 -10.32
N GLU A 91 -13.91 -9.35 -10.14
CA GLU A 91 -15.04 -9.98 -9.45
C GLU A 91 -14.84 -10.02 -7.92
N ASP A 92 -13.59 -10.08 -7.45
CA ASP A 92 -13.27 -10.17 -6.03
C ASP A 92 -12.06 -9.26 -5.70
N ALA A 93 -12.36 -8.09 -5.13
CA ALA A 93 -11.34 -7.15 -4.70
C ALA A 93 -10.39 -7.76 -3.65
N ASN A 94 -10.89 -8.59 -2.73
CA ASN A 94 -10.04 -9.21 -1.70
C ASN A 94 -8.96 -10.08 -2.33
N GLN A 95 -9.29 -10.81 -3.40
CA GLN A 95 -8.34 -11.66 -4.11
C GLN A 95 -7.25 -10.84 -4.80
N ILE A 96 -7.58 -9.65 -5.33
CA ILE A 96 -6.58 -8.74 -5.92
C ILE A 96 -5.65 -8.17 -4.85
N TYR A 97 -6.19 -7.62 -3.76
CA TYR A 97 -5.38 -7.11 -2.64
C TYR A 97 -4.45 -8.19 -2.08
N LYS A 98 -4.94 -9.42 -1.96
CA LYS A 98 -4.15 -10.57 -1.52
C LYS A 98 -3.04 -10.93 -2.51
N SER A 99 -3.33 -10.97 -3.80
CA SER A 99 -2.31 -11.24 -4.83
C SER A 99 -1.25 -10.14 -4.90
N ALA A 100 -1.62 -8.87 -4.72
CA ALA A 100 -0.67 -7.76 -4.62
C ALA A 100 0.24 -7.95 -3.40
N TYR A 101 -0.35 -8.19 -2.23
CA TYR A 101 0.38 -8.39 -0.98
C TYR A 101 1.36 -9.56 -1.06
N GLU A 102 0.94 -10.72 -1.58
CA GLU A 102 1.80 -11.91 -1.72
C GLU A 102 3.04 -11.67 -2.59
N ILE A 103 2.97 -10.75 -3.55
CA ILE A 103 4.09 -10.39 -4.42
C ILE A 103 4.97 -9.33 -3.74
N LEU A 104 4.34 -8.28 -3.19
CA LEU A 104 5.03 -7.18 -2.54
C LEU A 104 5.80 -7.65 -1.30
N SER A 105 5.22 -8.55 -0.49
CA SER A 105 5.80 -9.04 0.77
C SER A 105 7.06 -9.90 0.60
N LYS A 106 7.52 -10.12 -0.64
CA LYS A 106 8.78 -10.81 -0.93
C LYS A 106 9.99 -9.88 -0.89
N GLU A 107 9.74 -8.58 -0.83
CA GLU A 107 10.74 -7.52 -0.78
C GLU A 107 10.44 -6.60 0.40
N ASP A 108 11.43 -5.82 0.82
CA ASP A 108 11.32 -4.92 1.96
C ASP A 108 10.86 -3.52 1.52
N HIS A 109 9.55 -3.27 1.57
CA HIS A 109 8.95 -1.99 1.18
C HIS A 109 8.29 -1.33 2.38
N TYR A 110 8.54 -0.05 2.60
CA TYR A 110 8.02 0.69 3.77
C TYR A 110 6.50 0.66 3.87
N ILE A 111 5.80 0.75 2.72
CA ILE A 111 4.33 0.64 2.64
C ILE A 111 3.78 -0.67 3.25
N LEU A 112 4.57 -1.74 3.36
CA LEU A 112 4.14 -2.98 4.01
C LEU A 112 3.81 -2.78 5.49
N VAL A 113 4.44 -1.82 6.18
CA VAL A 113 4.11 -1.46 7.57
C VAL A 113 2.64 -1.06 7.65
N MET A 114 2.22 -0.10 6.83
CA MET A 114 0.85 0.41 6.79
C MET A 114 -0.13 -0.64 6.24
N ILE A 115 0.27 -1.47 5.27
CA ILE A 115 -0.58 -2.57 4.77
C ILE A 115 -0.83 -3.62 5.86
N ASP A 116 0.19 -3.97 6.63
CA ASP A 116 0.10 -4.97 7.68
C ASP A 116 -0.77 -4.50 8.83
N GLU A 117 -0.65 -3.23 9.20
CA GLU A 117 -1.51 -2.60 10.21
C GLU A 117 -2.96 -2.46 9.71
N ALA A 118 -3.14 -2.08 8.44
CA ALA A 118 -4.47 -1.87 7.87
C ALA A 118 -5.23 -3.17 7.66
N LEU A 119 -4.59 -4.15 7.03
CA LEU A 119 -5.23 -5.29 6.38
C LEU A 119 -4.54 -6.63 6.68
N GLY A 120 -3.44 -6.65 7.43
CA GLY A 120 -2.61 -7.85 7.58
C GLY A 120 -3.36 -9.08 8.08
N ALA A 121 -4.34 -8.93 8.98
CA ALA A 121 -5.19 -10.02 9.43
C ALA A 121 -6.09 -10.62 8.32
N LYS A 122 -6.50 -9.80 7.35
CA LYS A 122 -7.30 -10.22 6.18
C LYS A 122 -6.41 -10.87 5.11
N LEU A 123 -5.24 -10.29 4.84
CA LEU A 123 -4.36 -10.72 3.76
C LEU A 123 -3.55 -11.99 4.08
N ARG A 124 -3.11 -12.14 5.33
CA ARG A 124 -2.32 -13.31 5.78
C ARG A 124 -3.14 -14.57 6.06
N LYS A 125 -4.48 -14.49 6.12
CA LYS A 125 -5.37 -15.55 6.64
C LYS A 125 -5.40 -16.86 5.83
N LYS A 126 -4.58 -17.00 4.78
CA LYS A 126 -4.44 -18.23 3.98
C LYS A 126 -3.06 -18.93 4.14
N LEU A 127 -2.14 -18.39 4.94
CA LEU A 127 -0.83 -19.01 5.22
C LEU A 127 -0.80 -19.90 6.47
N LEU A 128 -1.80 -19.80 7.35
CA LEU A 128 -1.99 -20.74 8.47
C LEU A 128 -2.98 -21.84 8.07
N GLY A 129 -2.57 -22.67 7.10
CA GLY A 129 -3.17 -23.99 6.93
C GLY A 129 -2.76 -24.89 8.10
N ILE A 130 -3.47 -24.79 9.21
CA ILE A 130 -3.54 -25.86 10.21
C ILE A 130 -4.89 -26.56 9.98
N PHE A 131 -4.84 -27.64 9.20
CA PHE A 131 -5.73 -28.80 9.28
C PHE A 131 -4.89 -30.04 9.06
#